data_AF-A0A358GN14-F1
#
_entry.id   AF-A0A358GN14-F1
#
_cell.length_a   1.000
_cell.length_b   1.000
_cell.length_c   1.000
_cell.angle_alpha   90.00
_cell.angle_beta   90.00
_cell.angle_gamma   90.00
#
_symmetry.space_group_name_H-M   'P 1'
#
loop_
_entity.id
_entity.type
_entity.pdbx_description
1 polymer ?
#
loop_
_entity_poly.entity_id
_entity_poly.type
_entity_poly.pdbx_seq_one_letter_code
_entity_poly.pdbx_strand_id
1 'polypeptide(L)'
;MTDKEIFNEVIQEGGMINPYFGQILENGIDFVPYIGKLVQTVKINRLIRRFKEHDKKINFISHLAADSILSSEYISQRIFPIIFSDLFEEHEDAKINLILNGFENVFIEENSDESVIINFYDMLRNLRYLDLKRLFYLAGLTEETITFVQKSDVHGLIRNIDRRLENNGLLNIKKTWKDIGDSDSDKDRNDIEISLYGKKFLEFILEGEGLK
;
A
#
# COMPACT_ATOMS: atom_id res chain seq x y z
N MET A 1 -8.94 -6.73 29.37
CA MET A 1 -9.38 -6.99 28.00
C MET A 1 -8.15 -7.09 27.13
N THR A 2 -7.86 -8.26 26.56
CA THR A 2 -6.71 -8.45 25.65
C THR A 2 -7.06 -7.94 24.25
N ASP A 3 -6.07 -7.66 23.41
CA ASP A 3 -6.33 -7.21 22.03
C ASP A 3 -7.09 -8.29 21.24
N LYS A 4 -6.81 -9.57 21.50
CA LYS A 4 -7.61 -10.71 21.01
C LYS A 4 -9.10 -10.63 21.34
N GLU A 5 -9.46 -10.22 22.56
CA GLU A 5 -10.87 -10.09 22.95
C GLU A 5 -11.56 -8.95 22.18
N ILE A 6 -10.84 -7.87 21.89
CA ILE A 6 -11.34 -6.74 21.10
C ILE A 6 -11.54 -7.14 19.63
N PHE A 7 -10.59 -7.89 19.08
CA PHE A 7 -10.56 -8.27 17.67
C PHE A 7 -11.18 -9.65 17.38
N ASN A 8 -11.86 -10.26 18.35
CA ASN A 8 -12.46 -11.59 18.17
C ASN A 8 -13.42 -11.64 16.97
N GLU A 9 -14.22 -10.59 16.75
CA GLU A 9 -15.10 -10.51 15.58
C GLU A 9 -14.30 -10.48 14.27
N VAL A 10 -13.17 -9.75 14.24
CA VAL A 10 -12.28 -9.68 13.07
C VAL A 10 -11.64 -11.04 12.78
N ILE A 11 -11.20 -11.75 13.83
CA ILE A 11 -10.63 -13.11 13.72
C ILE A 11 -11.70 -14.08 13.16
N GLN A 12 -12.92 -14.03 13.70
CA GLN A 12 -14.03 -14.86 13.24
C GLN A 12 -14.39 -14.59 11.78
N GLU A 13 -14.51 -13.33 11.40
CA GLU A 13 -14.80 -12.92 10.02
C GLU A 13 -13.69 -13.34 9.06
N GLY A 14 -12.43 -13.17 9.44
CA GLY A 14 -11.30 -13.68 8.65
C GLY A 14 -11.31 -15.20 8.51
N GLY A 15 -11.61 -15.93 9.59
CA GLY A 15 -11.74 -17.39 9.58
C GLY A 15 -12.89 -17.91 8.71
N MET A 16 -13.99 -17.14 8.60
CA MET A 16 -15.09 -17.47 7.69
C MET A 16 -14.71 -17.31 6.21
N ILE A 17 -13.81 -16.36 5.88
CA ILE A 17 -13.25 -16.22 4.53
C ILE A 17 -12.30 -17.38 4.23
N ASN A 18 -11.35 -17.63 5.13
CA ASN A 18 -10.41 -18.73 5.02
C ASN A 18 -9.88 -19.14 6.41
N PRO A 19 -9.92 -20.44 6.78
CA PRO A 19 -9.45 -20.89 8.09
C PRO A 19 -7.98 -20.57 8.39
N TYR A 20 -7.10 -20.64 7.38
CA TYR A 20 -5.68 -20.29 7.52
C TYR A 20 -5.49 -18.79 7.78
N PHE A 21 -6.30 -17.94 7.13
CA PHE A 21 -6.31 -16.51 7.41
C PHE A 21 -6.70 -16.21 8.86
N GLY A 22 -7.73 -16.91 9.37
CA GLY A 22 -8.13 -16.83 10.77
C GLY A 22 -6.98 -17.16 11.73
N GLN A 23 -6.15 -18.15 11.40
CA GLN A 23 -4.97 -18.50 12.19
C GLN A 23 -3.88 -17.42 12.10
N ILE A 24 -3.64 -16.85 10.92
CA ILE A 24 -2.70 -15.71 10.78
C ILE A 24 -3.15 -14.55 11.67
N LEU A 25 -4.44 -14.21 11.63
CA LEU A 25 -5.03 -13.16 12.46
C LEU A 25 -4.85 -13.46 13.96
N GLU A 26 -5.25 -14.66 14.38
CA GLU A 26 -5.17 -15.08 15.78
C GLU A 26 -3.73 -15.07 16.31
N ASN A 27 -2.77 -15.49 15.49
CA ASN A 27 -1.36 -15.51 15.87
C ASN A 27 -0.71 -14.12 15.78
N GLY A 28 -1.15 -13.28 14.85
CA GLY A 28 -0.47 -12.04 14.50
C GLY A 28 -0.97 -10.78 15.21
N ILE A 29 -2.24 -10.75 15.66
CA ILE A 29 -2.83 -9.57 16.31
C ILE A 29 -2.03 -9.13 17.55
N ASP A 30 -1.48 -10.07 18.31
CA ASP A 30 -0.69 -9.77 19.52
C ASP A 30 0.64 -9.04 19.20
N PHE A 31 1.09 -9.08 17.94
CA PHE A 31 2.30 -8.41 17.46
C PHE A 31 2.03 -7.07 16.79
N VAL A 32 0.76 -6.69 16.61
CA VAL A 32 0.40 -5.40 16.01
C VAL A 32 0.79 -4.27 16.98
N PRO A 33 1.59 -3.27 16.53
CA PRO A 33 1.96 -2.15 17.38
C PRO A 33 0.72 -1.43 17.95
N TYR A 34 0.77 -1.13 19.26
CA TYR A 34 -0.29 -0.53 20.07
C TYR A 34 -1.46 0.11 19.30
N ILE A 35 -2.50 -0.70 19.03
CA ILE A 35 -3.83 -0.18 18.75
C ILE A 35 -4.41 0.21 20.13
N GLY A 36 -4.28 1.48 20.49
CA GLY A 36 -4.54 1.95 21.86
C GLY A 36 -5.89 1.50 22.45
N LYS A 37 -5.99 1.49 23.79
CA LYS A 37 -7.17 1.06 24.61
C LYS A 37 -8.53 1.72 24.27
N LEU A 38 -8.56 2.67 23.33
CA LEU A 38 -9.77 3.29 22.79
C LEU A 38 -10.02 2.80 21.36
N VAL A 39 -10.11 1.48 21.20
CA VAL A 39 -10.47 0.89 19.91
C VAL A 39 -11.88 1.36 19.57
N GLN A 40 -11.99 2.12 18.48
CA GLN A 40 -13.27 2.64 18.02
C GLN A 40 -13.99 1.51 17.26
N THR A 41 -15.19 1.14 17.70
CA THR A 41 -16.06 0.18 16.99
C THR A 41 -16.20 0.51 15.50
N VAL A 42 -16.17 1.79 15.14
CA VAL A 42 -16.18 2.25 13.75
C VAL A 42 -15.00 1.71 12.94
N LYS A 43 -13.78 1.71 13.51
CA LYS A 43 -12.58 1.18 12.83
C LYS A 43 -12.65 -0.34 12.68
N ILE A 44 -13.14 -1.05 13.70
CA ILE A 44 -13.35 -2.52 13.62
C ILE A 44 -14.37 -2.84 12.52
N ASN A 45 -15.53 -2.19 12.51
CA ASN A 45 -16.56 -2.41 11.50
C ASN A 45 -16.05 -2.08 10.09
N ARG A 46 -15.22 -1.04 9.96
CA ARG A 46 -14.56 -0.70 8.70
C ARG A 46 -13.60 -1.80 8.25
N LEU A 47 -12.79 -2.35 9.15
CA LEU A 47 -11.89 -3.47 8.84
C LEU A 47 -12.66 -4.72 8.42
N ILE A 48 -13.72 -5.09 9.16
CA ILE A 48 -14.59 -6.22 8.81
C ILE A 48 -15.22 -6.02 7.44
N ARG A 49 -15.73 -4.81 7.15
CA ARG A 49 -16.26 -4.47 5.84
C ARG A 49 -15.21 -4.65 4.74
N ARG A 50 -13.97 -4.18 4.95
CA ARG A 50 -12.86 -4.38 4.01
C ARG A 50 -12.57 -5.86 3.78
N PHE A 51 -12.62 -6.68 4.83
CA PHE A 51 -12.45 -8.13 4.68
C PHE A 51 -13.55 -8.75 3.81
N LYS A 52 -14.81 -8.34 4.01
CA LYS A 52 -15.95 -8.80 3.21
C LYS A 52 -15.89 -8.34 1.76
N GLU A 53 -15.51 -7.09 1.52
CA GLU A 53 -15.38 -6.51 0.18
C GLU A 53 -14.23 -7.14 -0.63
N HIS A 54 -13.22 -7.68 0.05
CA HIS A 54 -12.03 -8.28 -0.55
C HIS A 54 -11.89 -9.79 -0.24
N ASP A 55 -13.00 -10.48 0.02
CA ASP A 55 -13.03 -11.88 0.46
C ASP A 55 -12.25 -12.82 -0.47
N LYS A 56 -12.45 -12.71 -1.79
CA LYS A 56 -11.76 -13.52 -2.81
C LYS A 56 -10.27 -13.30 -2.78
N LYS A 57 -9.84 -12.04 -2.63
CA LYS A 57 -8.42 -11.68 -2.63
C LYS A 57 -7.74 -12.16 -1.36
N ILE A 58 -8.37 -11.95 -0.21
CA ILE A 58 -7.90 -12.48 1.09
C ILE A 58 -7.82 -14.01 1.04
N ASN A 59 -8.85 -14.68 0.51
CA ASN A 59 -8.83 -16.12 0.35
C ASN A 59 -7.66 -16.57 -0.56
N PHE A 60 -7.41 -15.88 -1.66
CA PHE A 60 -6.29 -16.19 -2.55
C PHE A 60 -4.93 -16.01 -1.84
N ILE A 61 -4.72 -14.87 -1.18
CA ILE A 61 -3.54 -14.59 -0.36
C ILE A 61 -3.34 -15.69 0.70
N SER A 62 -4.42 -16.18 1.29
CA SER A 62 -4.34 -17.22 2.32
C SER A 62 -3.87 -18.56 1.78
N HIS A 63 -4.24 -18.90 0.54
CA HIS A 63 -3.71 -20.10 -0.13
C HIS A 63 -2.21 -19.92 -0.44
N LEU A 64 -1.82 -18.75 -0.97
CA LEU A 64 -0.41 -18.44 -1.22
C LEU A 64 0.42 -18.52 0.07
N ALA A 65 -0.08 -17.95 1.16
CA ALA A 65 0.60 -17.97 2.46
C ALA A 65 0.72 -19.39 3.04
N ALA A 66 -0.27 -20.26 2.80
CA ALA A 66 -0.24 -21.65 3.23
C ALA A 66 0.76 -22.51 2.43
N ASP A 67 0.92 -22.20 1.14
CA ASP A 67 1.82 -22.91 0.22
C ASP A 67 3.23 -22.30 0.15
N SER A 68 3.44 -21.13 0.77
CA SER A 68 4.69 -20.36 0.73
C SER A 68 5.84 -21.07 1.45
N ILE A 69 7.06 -20.83 0.96
CA ILE A 69 8.29 -21.30 1.63
C ILE A 69 8.67 -20.46 2.86
N LEU A 70 8.02 -19.30 3.06
CA LEU A 70 8.24 -18.44 4.21
C LEU A 70 7.74 -19.11 5.49
N SER A 71 8.43 -18.87 6.61
CA SER A 71 8.02 -19.50 7.87
C SER A 71 6.71 -18.90 8.39
N SER A 72 5.86 -19.73 8.99
CA SER A 72 4.62 -19.25 9.62
C SER A 72 4.86 -18.16 10.67
N GLU A 73 6.00 -18.21 11.38
CA GLU A 73 6.43 -17.17 12.32
C GLU A 73 6.71 -15.85 11.60
N TYR A 74 7.44 -15.88 10.47
CA TYR A 74 7.69 -14.69 9.66
C TYR A 74 6.38 -14.07 9.15
N ILE A 75 5.48 -14.91 8.62
CA ILE A 75 4.19 -14.46 8.08
C ILE A 75 3.35 -13.82 9.19
N SER A 76 3.12 -14.52 10.29
CA SER A 76 2.19 -14.09 11.34
C SER A 76 2.74 -13.02 12.27
N GLN A 77 4.05 -13.03 12.56
CA GLN A 77 4.65 -12.14 13.57
C GLN A 77 5.43 -10.97 12.98
N ARG A 78 5.78 -11.01 11.68
CA ARG A 78 6.55 -9.92 11.02
C ARG A 78 5.74 -9.21 9.96
N ILE A 79 5.28 -9.93 8.95
CA ILE A 79 4.60 -9.32 7.79
C ILE A 79 3.18 -8.93 8.14
N PHE A 80 2.37 -9.87 8.61
CA PHE A 80 0.96 -9.65 8.88
C PHE A 80 0.67 -8.46 9.82
N PRO A 81 1.42 -8.22 10.91
CA PRO A 81 1.15 -7.10 11.80
C PRO A 81 1.23 -5.73 11.11
N ILE A 82 2.12 -5.59 10.12
CA ILE A 82 2.25 -4.37 9.30
C ILE A 82 0.99 -4.21 8.44
N ILE A 83 0.58 -5.27 7.74
CA ILE A 83 -0.60 -5.26 6.86
C ILE A 83 -1.85 -4.94 7.65
N PHE A 84 -2.01 -5.60 8.81
CA PHE A 84 -3.16 -5.40 9.66
C PHE A 84 -3.22 -3.97 10.17
N SER A 85 -2.10 -3.39 10.60
CA SER A 85 -2.03 -1.99 11.02
C SER A 85 -2.46 -1.05 9.89
N ASP A 86 -1.97 -1.29 8.66
CA ASP A 86 -2.35 -0.49 7.49
C ASP A 86 -3.83 -0.62 7.15
N LEU A 87 -4.35 -1.86 7.09
CA LEU A 87 -5.77 -2.11 6.85
C LEU A 87 -6.67 -1.56 7.97
N PHE A 88 -6.18 -1.46 9.20
CA PHE A 88 -6.97 -0.94 10.31
C PHE A 88 -7.00 0.59 10.33
N GLU A 89 -5.85 1.23 10.10
CA GLU A 89 -5.69 2.68 10.22
C GLU A 89 -6.04 3.45 8.94
N GLU A 90 -5.83 2.88 7.75
CA GLU A 90 -5.97 3.58 6.46
C GLU A 90 -7.30 4.33 6.35
N HIS A 91 -7.24 5.58 5.90
CA HIS A 91 -8.38 6.48 5.77
C HIS A 91 -8.91 6.54 4.33
N GLU A 92 -8.08 6.24 3.34
CA GLU A 92 -8.42 6.23 1.92
C GLU A 92 -8.74 4.79 1.45
N ASP A 93 -10.03 4.41 1.41
CA ASP A 93 -10.46 3.06 1.01
C ASP A 93 -9.92 2.63 -0.37
N ALA A 94 -9.62 3.59 -1.25
CA ALA A 94 -9.03 3.32 -2.56
C ALA A 94 -7.63 2.68 -2.50
N LYS A 95 -6.92 2.78 -1.36
CA LYS A 95 -5.61 2.17 -1.15
C LYS A 95 -5.67 0.73 -0.64
N ILE A 96 -6.84 0.24 -0.21
CA ILE A 96 -6.96 -1.10 0.39
C ILE A 96 -6.54 -2.20 -0.57
N ASN A 97 -6.94 -2.11 -1.84
CA ASN A 97 -6.48 -3.04 -2.86
C ASN A 97 -4.95 -3.03 -3.02
N LEU A 98 -4.31 -1.86 -2.99
CA LEU A 98 -2.86 -1.74 -3.12
C LEU A 98 -2.12 -2.36 -1.92
N ILE A 99 -2.66 -2.22 -0.71
CA ILE A 99 -2.13 -2.86 0.50
C ILE A 99 -2.20 -4.38 0.36
N LEU A 100 -3.35 -4.90 -0.11
CA LEU A 100 -3.56 -6.33 -0.32
C LEU A 100 -2.70 -6.88 -1.47
N ASN A 101 -2.49 -6.14 -2.55
CA ASN A 101 -1.58 -6.50 -3.63
C ASN A 101 -0.15 -6.66 -3.10
N GLY A 102 0.31 -5.71 -2.27
CA GLY A 102 1.60 -5.84 -1.59
C GLY A 102 1.69 -7.14 -0.80
N PHE A 103 0.61 -7.52 -0.11
CA PHE A 103 0.64 -8.69 0.77
C PHE A 103 0.66 -9.98 -0.06
N GLU A 104 -0.11 -10.00 -1.15
CA GLU A 104 -0.07 -11.04 -2.16
C GLU A 104 1.34 -11.22 -2.76
N ASN A 105 1.97 -10.12 -3.15
CA ASN A 105 3.27 -10.13 -3.80
C ASN A 105 4.43 -10.56 -2.88
N VAL A 106 4.30 -10.38 -1.55
CA VAL A 106 5.25 -10.98 -0.59
C VAL A 106 5.36 -12.49 -0.80
N PHE A 107 4.23 -13.16 -1.05
CA PHE A 107 4.19 -14.61 -1.24
C PHE A 107 4.54 -15.02 -2.67
N ILE A 108 4.10 -14.27 -3.68
CA ILE A 108 4.43 -14.56 -5.09
C ILE A 108 5.95 -14.49 -5.32
N GLU A 109 6.61 -13.49 -4.73
CA GLU A 109 8.06 -13.33 -4.85
C GLU A 109 8.86 -14.11 -3.81
N GLU A 110 8.18 -14.74 -2.84
CA GLU A 110 8.79 -15.40 -1.67
C GLU A 110 9.81 -14.48 -0.97
N ASN A 111 9.43 -13.21 -0.81
CA ASN A 111 10.35 -12.17 -0.36
C ASN A 111 10.59 -12.27 1.15
N SER A 112 11.78 -12.74 1.52
CA SER A 112 12.22 -12.87 2.91
C SER A 112 12.92 -11.63 3.47
N ASP A 113 13.07 -10.55 2.68
CA ASP A 113 13.70 -9.31 3.14
C ASP A 113 12.65 -8.38 3.80
N GLU A 114 12.54 -8.54 5.13
CA GLU A 114 11.64 -7.76 5.97
C GLU A 114 11.85 -6.24 5.80
N SER A 115 13.10 -5.80 5.64
CA SER A 115 13.42 -4.37 5.56
C SER A 115 12.90 -3.75 4.27
N VAL A 116 12.99 -4.50 3.16
CA VAL A 116 12.44 -4.07 1.87
C VAL A 116 10.91 -3.99 1.93
N ILE A 117 10.25 -5.01 2.49
CA ILE A 117 8.79 -5.04 2.59
C ILE A 117 8.27 -3.91 3.48
N ILE A 118 8.88 -3.72 4.67
CA ILE A 118 8.54 -2.60 5.56
C ILE A 118 8.68 -1.27 4.82
N ASN A 119 9.78 -1.08 4.09
CA ASN A 119 10.03 0.16 3.38
C ASN A 119 9.00 0.44 2.29
N PHE A 120 8.52 -0.57 1.58
CA PHE A 120 7.43 -0.40 0.61
C PHE A 120 6.10 -0.08 1.28
N TYR A 121 5.76 -0.71 2.41
CA TYR A 121 4.55 -0.34 3.16
C TYR A 121 4.64 1.06 3.76
N ASP A 122 5.81 1.47 4.27
CA ASP A 122 6.06 2.84 4.70
C ASP A 122 5.85 3.83 3.56
N MET A 123 6.36 3.52 2.37
CA MET A 123 6.15 4.35 1.20
C MET A 123 4.67 4.44 0.83
N LEU A 124 3.97 3.31 0.81
CA LEU A 124 2.53 3.26 0.53
C LEU A 124 1.73 4.07 1.55
N ARG A 125 2.04 3.98 2.85
CA ARG A 125 1.42 4.80 3.91
C ARG A 125 1.65 6.29 3.71
N ASN A 126 2.87 6.68 3.33
CA ASN A 126 3.27 8.09 3.21
C ASN A 126 2.66 8.79 1.99
N LEU A 127 2.22 8.03 0.98
CA LEU A 127 1.56 8.55 -0.21
C LEU A 127 0.03 8.59 0.01
N ARG A 128 -0.59 9.71 -0.36
CA ARG A 128 -2.05 9.77 -0.51
C ARG A 128 -2.47 9.07 -1.79
N TYR A 129 -3.74 8.72 -1.89
CA TYR A 129 -4.25 8.11 -3.11
C TYR A 129 -4.05 9.00 -4.35
N LEU A 130 -4.13 10.32 -4.19
CA LEU A 130 -3.85 11.26 -5.27
C LEU A 130 -2.37 11.24 -5.71
N ASP A 131 -1.42 11.07 -4.78
CA ASP A 131 0.00 10.93 -5.12
C ASP A 131 0.21 9.64 -5.96
N LEU A 132 -0.47 8.56 -5.60
CA LEU A 132 -0.43 7.28 -6.33
C LEU A 132 -1.04 7.41 -7.74
N LYS A 133 -2.20 8.07 -7.88
CA LYS A 133 -2.78 8.34 -9.21
C LYS A 133 -1.83 9.13 -10.10
N ARG A 134 -1.17 10.14 -9.54
CA ARG A 134 -0.17 10.92 -10.28
C ARG A 134 1.03 10.06 -10.66
N LEU A 135 1.53 9.24 -9.75
CA LEU A 135 2.62 8.29 -10.05
C LEU A 135 2.22 7.31 -11.17
N PHE A 136 1.00 6.77 -11.15
CA PHE A 136 0.51 5.86 -12.19
C PHE A 136 0.45 6.53 -13.56
N TYR A 137 -0.05 7.77 -13.63
CA TYR A 137 -0.03 8.55 -14.87
C TYR A 137 1.40 8.76 -15.39
N LEU A 138 2.31 9.17 -14.50
CA LEU A 138 3.72 9.43 -14.86
C LEU A 138 4.47 8.14 -15.25
N ALA A 139 4.14 7.01 -14.64
CA ALA A 139 4.67 5.71 -14.98
C ALA A 139 4.05 5.12 -16.25
N GLY A 140 2.95 5.70 -16.74
CA GLY A 140 2.27 5.22 -17.94
C GLY A 140 1.29 4.09 -17.75
N LEU A 141 0.87 3.86 -16.51
CA LEU A 141 -0.07 2.83 -16.12
C LEU A 141 -1.52 3.26 -16.35
N THR A 142 -1.75 4.56 -16.57
CA THR A 142 -3.05 5.13 -16.88
C THR A 142 -2.89 6.39 -17.73
N GLU A 143 -3.85 6.63 -18.60
CA GLU A 143 -4.00 7.88 -19.35
C GLU A 143 -4.89 8.90 -18.60
N GLU A 144 -5.42 8.53 -17.44
CA GLU A 144 -6.23 9.43 -16.61
C GLU A 144 -5.36 10.54 -16.03
N THR A 145 -5.51 11.75 -16.58
CA THR A 145 -4.78 12.93 -16.12
C THR A 145 -5.58 13.70 -15.08
N ILE A 146 -4.88 14.31 -14.12
CA ILE A 146 -5.50 15.28 -13.22
C ILE A 146 -5.50 16.63 -13.96
N THR A 147 -6.64 17.03 -14.51
CA THR A 147 -6.78 18.31 -15.20
C THR A 147 -6.67 19.47 -14.21
N PHE A 148 -5.86 20.47 -14.51
CA PHE A 148 -5.75 21.68 -13.69
C PHE A 148 -5.70 22.94 -14.55
N VAL A 149 -6.17 24.06 -13.96
CA VAL A 149 -5.97 25.40 -14.51
C VAL A 149 -4.63 25.93 -14.00
N GLN A 150 -3.80 26.50 -14.87
CA GLN A 150 -2.53 27.08 -14.46
C GLN A 150 -2.72 28.10 -13.32
N LYS A 151 -1.78 28.07 -12.36
CA LYS A 151 -1.77 28.87 -11.14
C LYS A 151 -2.98 28.68 -10.19
N SER A 152 -3.76 27.61 -10.37
CA SER A 152 -4.79 27.20 -9.40
C SER A 152 -4.19 26.45 -8.20
N ASP A 153 -4.98 26.28 -7.13
CA ASP A 153 -4.61 25.46 -5.99
C ASP A 153 -4.32 24.01 -6.39
N VAL A 154 -5.11 23.45 -7.32
CA VAL A 154 -4.90 22.10 -7.85
C VAL A 154 -3.56 22.00 -8.57
N HIS A 155 -3.20 23.03 -9.32
CA HIS A 155 -1.90 23.08 -9.99
C HIS A 155 -0.74 23.11 -8.98
N GLY A 156 -0.84 23.93 -7.93
CA GLY A 156 0.14 23.95 -6.84
C GLY A 156 0.25 22.60 -6.12
N LEU A 157 -0.89 21.93 -5.91
CA LEU A 157 -0.94 20.59 -5.32
C LEU A 157 -0.21 19.56 -6.19
N ILE A 158 -0.46 19.51 -7.50
CA ILE A 158 0.21 18.57 -8.41
C ILE A 158 1.73 18.76 -8.39
N ARG A 159 2.21 20.00 -8.38
CA ARG A 159 3.66 20.27 -8.25
C ARG A 159 4.23 19.78 -6.91
N ASN A 160 3.47 19.93 -5.83
CA ASN A 160 3.87 19.41 -4.53
C ASN A 160 3.94 17.88 -4.54
N ILE A 161 2.99 17.21 -5.20
CA ILE A 161 2.99 15.77 -5.41
C ILE A 161 4.23 15.35 -6.20
N ASP A 162 4.51 15.97 -7.35
CA ASP A 162 5.66 15.62 -8.20
C ASP A 162 6.98 15.73 -7.43
N ARG A 163 7.16 16.80 -6.64
CA ARG A 163 8.32 16.97 -5.74
C ARG A 163 8.38 15.91 -4.65
N ARG A 164 7.23 15.50 -4.08
CA ARG A 164 7.16 14.45 -3.06
C ARG A 164 7.58 13.11 -3.65
N LEU A 165 7.09 12.78 -4.84
CA LEU A 165 7.45 11.56 -5.56
C LEU A 165 8.95 11.53 -5.90
N GLU A 166 9.53 12.65 -6.33
CA GLU A 166 10.97 12.79 -6.56
C GLU A 166 11.78 12.64 -5.26
N ASN A 167 11.40 13.35 -4.19
CA ASN A 167 12.11 13.31 -2.90
C ASN A 167 12.05 11.93 -2.22
N ASN A 168 10.97 11.19 -2.44
CA ASN A 168 10.82 9.80 -2.00
C ASN A 168 11.57 8.80 -2.90
N GLY A 169 12.26 9.28 -3.93
CA GLY A 169 13.08 8.45 -4.82
C GLY A 169 12.27 7.58 -5.76
N LEU A 170 10.98 7.86 -6.00
CA LEU A 170 10.12 7.06 -6.89
C LEU A 170 10.34 7.42 -8.37
N LEU A 171 10.75 8.66 -8.64
CA LEU A 171 11.01 9.16 -9.98
C LEU A 171 12.14 10.18 -9.98
N ASN A 172 12.71 10.40 -11.16
CA ASN A 172 13.67 11.46 -11.43
C ASN A 172 13.05 12.44 -12.42
N ILE A 173 13.12 13.74 -12.11
CA ILE A 173 12.68 14.78 -13.02
C ILE A 173 13.91 15.29 -13.78
N LYS A 174 13.89 15.15 -15.12
CA LYS A 174 14.94 15.68 -15.99
C LYS A 174 14.96 17.21 -15.89
N LYS A 175 16.08 17.74 -15.40
CA LYS A 175 16.31 19.18 -15.35
C LYS A 175 16.87 19.65 -16.69
N THR A 176 16.17 20.58 -17.32
CA THR A 176 16.64 21.27 -18.52
C THR A 176 17.33 22.58 -18.14
N TRP A 177 18.15 23.14 -19.03
CA TRP A 177 18.81 24.43 -18.82
C TRP A 177 17.82 25.58 -18.55
N LYS A 178 16.55 25.46 -18.97
CA LYS A 178 15.48 26.42 -18.68
C LYS A 178 15.06 26.42 -17.20
N ASP A 179 15.25 25.30 -16.50
CA ASP A 179 14.85 25.13 -15.10
C ASP A 179 15.85 25.73 -14.10
N ILE A 180 17.01 26.19 -14.59
CA ILE A 180 18.08 26.80 -13.78
C ILE A 180 17.73 28.26 -13.42
N GLY A 181 16.84 28.91 -14.19
CA GLY A 181 16.39 30.30 -13.96
C GLY A 181 14.91 30.46 -13.61
N ASP A 182 14.09 29.44 -13.85
CA ASP A 182 12.66 29.41 -13.56
C ASP A 182 12.31 28.06 -12.93
N SER A 183 12.17 28.02 -11.60
CA SER A 183 11.90 26.80 -10.83
C SER A 183 10.45 26.32 -10.93
N ASP A 184 9.64 26.97 -11.77
CA ASP A 184 8.19 26.83 -11.86
C ASP A 184 7.72 26.36 -13.25
N SER A 185 8.55 25.59 -13.97
CA SER A 185 8.12 24.94 -15.23
C SER A 185 7.27 23.67 -14.95
N ASP A 186 6.18 23.52 -15.72
CA ASP A 186 5.34 22.32 -15.65
C ASP A 186 6.08 21.12 -16.26
N LYS A 187 6.00 19.97 -15.57
CA LYS A 187 6.66 18.73 -15.98
C LYS A 187 5.64 17.77 -16.56
N ASP A 188 5.95 17.29 -17.77
CA ASP A 188 5.16 16.25 -18.42
C ASP A 188 5.84 14.89 -18.29
N ARG A 189 5.13 13.82 -18.65
CA ARG A 189 5.60 12.43 -18.61
C ARG A 189 6.94 12.24 -19.34
N ASN A 190 7.18 12.98 -20.41
CA ASN A 190 8.43 12.91 -21.19
C ASN A 190 9.66 13.43 -20.42
N ASP A 191 9.46 14.29 -19.42
CA ASP A 191 10.50 14.84 -18.58
C ASP A 191 10.82 13.95 -17.37
N ILE A 192 10.12 12.83 -17.23
CA ILE A 192 10.13 12.01 -16.01
C ILE A 192 10.63 10.60 -16.34
N GLU A 193 11.43 10.06 -15.43
CA GLU A 193 11.88 8.68 -15.46
C GLU A 193 11.58 8.02 -14.11
N ILE A 194 10.83 6.90 -14.13
CA ILE A 194 10.60 6.11 -12.92
C ILE A 194 11.92 5.46 -12.50
N SER A 195 12.30 5.67 -11.24
CA SER A 195 13.55 5.13 -10.69
C SER A 195 13.49 3.61 -10.55
N LEU A 196 14.62 2.96 -10.28
CA LEU A 196 14.63 1.53 -9.94
C LEU A 196 13.76 1.23 -8.71
N TYR A 197 13.88 2.05 -7.67
CA TYR A 197 13.07 1.92 -6.46
C TYR A 197 11.58 2.11 -6.77
N GLY A 198 11.22 3.12 -7.57
CA GLY A 198 9.84 3.36 -7.99
C GLY A 198 9.26 2.21 -8.80
N LYS A 199 10.04 1.59 -9.70
CA LYS A 199 9.61 0.40 -10.44
C LYS A 199 9.34 -0.77 -9.50
N LYS A 200 10.26 -1.05 -8.57
CA LYS A 200 10.11 -2.13 -7.58
C LYS A 200 8.94 -1.88 -6.63
N PHE A 201 8.72 -0.63 -6.23
CA PHE A 201 7.55 -0.25 -5.44
C PHE A 201 6.25 -0.45 -6.22
N LEU A 202 6.20 -0.08 -7.51
CA LEU A 202 5.04 -0.31 -8.37
C LEU A 202 4.78 -1.80 -8.60
N GLU A 203 5.81 -2.60 -8.88
CA GLU A 203 5.72 -4.07 -8.95
C GLU A 203 5.12 -4.64 -7.66
N PHE A 204 5.56 -4.13 -6.51
CA PHE A 204 5.08 -4.57 -5.21
C PHE A 204 3.60 -4.26 -4.97
N ILE A 205 3.10 -3.07 -5.31
CA ILE A 205 1.71 -2.66 -4.97
C ILE A 205 0.69 -2.94 -6.09
N LEU A 206 1.12 -3.40 -7.26
CA LEU A 206 0.25 -3.72 -8.39
C LEU A 206 0.08 -5.22 -8.54
N GLU A 207 -1.05 -5.65 -9.10
CA GLU A 207 -1.26 -7.07 -9.44
C GLU A 207 -0.28 -7.49 -10.54
N GLY A 208 0.18 -8.75 -10.48
CA GLY A 208 1.34 -9.31 -11.21
C GLY A 208 1.37 -9.26 -12.75
N GLU A 209 0.54 -8.45 -13.41
CA GLU A 209 0.62 -8.11 -14.83
C GLU A 209 0.57 -6.60 -15.14
N GLY A 210 0.61 -5.72 -14.13
CA GLY A 210 0.39 -4.28 -14.29
C GLY A 210 1.50 -3.46 -14.96
N LEU A 211 2.56 -4.07 -15.52
CA LEU A 211 3.71 -3.38 -16.12
C LEU A 211 4.00 -3.78 -17.57
N LYS A 212 2.98 -4.21 -18.32
CA LYS A 212 3.09 -4.42 -19.78
C LYS A 212 2.86 -3.11 -20.54
#